data_AF-H2YRQ4-F1
#
_entry.id   AF-H2YRQ4-F1
#
_cell.length_a   1.000
_cell.length_b   1.000
_cell.length_c   1.000
_cell.angle_alpha   90.00
_cell.angle_beta   90.00
_cell.angle_gamma   90.00
#
_symmetry.space_group_name_H-M   'P 1'
#
loop_
_entity.id
_entity.type
_entity.pdbx_description
1 polymer ?
#
loop_
_entity_poly.entity_id
_entity_poly.type
_entity_poly.pdbx_seq_one_letter_code
_entity_poly.pdbx_strand_id
1 'polypeptide(L)'
;MVPLCRKYISVIAVMLLICVCVKLTEDKRFIIHYKHVGDVSLSKIERISEEDEKPLRVGFVGVEKCGTQTLFEFTRQHPDIYFLTGDHICKHTSSFRDETTNLANVYKVIAFRDNSCWKNPAALDGQHNLRPQKIVLLLCDPVFRAFSMYMHRVDINP
;
A
#
# COMPACT_ATOMS: atom_id res chain seq x y z
N MET A 1 -54.55 11.45 -32.83
CA MET A 1 -54.15 10.65 -31.64
C MET A 1 -52.67 10.23 -31.61
N VAL A 2 -51.88 10.44 -32.68
CA VAL A 2 -50.46 10.03 -32.75
C VAL A 2 -49.43 10.92 -32.01
N PRO A 3 -49.63 12.24 -31.76
CA PRO A 3 -48.56 13.08 -31.20
C PRO A 3 -48.40 12.94 -29.67
N LEU A 4 -49.37 12.36 -28.96
CA LEU A 4 -49.31 12.13 -27.53
C LEU A 4 -48.34 10.99 -27.19
N CYS A 5 -48.40 9.85 -27.90
CA CYS A 5 -47.52 8.69 -27.63
C CYS A 5 -46.04 9.02 -27.78
N ARG A 6 -45.64 9.88 -28.73
CA ARG A 6 -44.22 10.27 -28.89
C ARG A 6 -43.67 11.03 -27.68
N LYS A 7 -44.48 11.89 -27.05
CA LYS A 7 -44.06 12.64 -25.85
C LYS A 7 -43.91 11.73 -24.64
N TYR A 8 -44.75 10.71 -24.49
CA TYR A 8 -44.64 9.77 -23.38
C TYR A 8 -43.43 8.85 -23.51
N ILE A 9 -43.11 8.41 -24.74
CA ILE A 9 -41.93 7.57 -24.98
C ILE A 9 -40.64 8.32 -24.66
N SER A 10 -40.54 9.61 -25.02
CA SER A 10 -39.34 10.41 -24.68
C SER A 10 -39.19 10.62 -23.18
N VAL A 11 -40.29 10.83 -22.45
CA VAL A 11 -40.27 11.00 -21.00
C VAL A 11 -39.84 9.69 -20.31
N ILE A 12 -40.36 8.55 -20.77
CA ILE A 12 -40.00 7.23 -20.21
C ILE A 12 -38.51 6.93 -20.47
N ALA A 13 -38.01 7.23 -21.67
CA ALA A 13 -36.59 7.04 -21.99
C ALA A 13 -35.67 7.90 -21.11
N VAL A 14 -36.04 9.16 -20.85
CA VAL A 14 -35.27 10.05 -19.96
C VAL A 14 -35.32 9.56 -18.52
N MET A 15 -36.49 9.12 -18.03
CA MET A 15 -36.63 8.60 -16.66
C MET A 15 -35.83 7.31 -16.45
N LEU A 16 -35.79 6.42 -17.45
CA LEU A 16 -34.95 5.22 -17.42
C LEU A 16 -33.46 5.58 -17.40
N LEU A 17 -33.05 6.56 -18.21
CA LEU A 17 -31.66 7.02 -18.23
C LEU A 17 -31.24 7.60 -16.87
N ILE A 18 -32.11 8.41 -16.25
CA ILE A 18 -31.88 8.96 -14.90
C ILE A 18 -31.81 7.84 -13.86
N CYS A 19 -32.70 6.85 -13.90
CA CYS A 19 -32.64 5.70 -12.98
C CYS A 19 -31.35 4.90 -13.13
N VAL A 20 -30.86 4.70 -14.36
CA VAL A 20 -29.57 4.05 -14.62
C VAL A 20 -28.42 4.88 -14.07
N CYS A 21 -28.43 6.20 -14.27
CA CYS A 21 -27.41 7.10 -13.72
C CYS A 21 -27.42 7.15 -12.18
N VAL A 22 -28.60 7.13 -11.55
CA VAL A 22 -28.73 7.08 -10.08
C VAL A 22 -28.20 5.76 -9.52
N LYS A 23 -28.54 4.63 -10.17
CA LYS A 23 -27.99 3.32 -9.78
C LYS A 23 -26.47 3.25 -9.94
N LEU A 24 -25.93 3.82 -11.01
CA LEU A 24 -24.48 3.91 -11.25
C LEU A 24 -23.75 4.83 -10.28
N THR A 25 -24.46 5.75 -9.60
CA THR A 25 -23.86 6.66 -8.60
C THR A 25 -23.99 6.13 -7.17
N GLU A 26 -25.04 5.35 -6.86
CA GLU A 26 -25.14 4.64 -5.56
C GLU A 26 -24.13 3.50 -5.43
N ASP A 27 -23.87 2.77 -6.51
CA ASP A 27 -22.65 1.97 -6.62
C ASP A 27 -21.48 2.94 -6.82
N LYS A 28 -20.73 3.26 -5.75
CA LYS A 28 -19.55 4.16 -5.71
C LYS A 28 -18.37 3.76 -6.65
N ARG A 29 -18.62 3.03 -7.73
CA ARG A 29 -17.67 2.35 -8.61
C ARG A 29 -17.52 3.00 -9.99
N PHE A 30 -18.22 4.09 -10.29
CA PHE A 30 -18.17 4.72 -11.61
C PHE A 30 -18.01 6.24 -11.52
N ILE A 31 -16.94 6.76 -12.13
CA ILE A 31 -16.73 8.19 -12.36
C ILE A 31 -16.84 8.41 -13.87
N ILE A 32 -17.81 9.22 -14.31
CA ILE A 32 -17.99 9.56 -15.72
C ILE A 32 -17.13 10.80 -16.02
N HIS A 33 -15.99 10.60 -16.67
CA HIS A 33 -15.19 11.70 -17.19
C HIS A 33 -15.78 12.21 -18.52
N TYR A 34 -16.39 13.39 -18.48
CA TYR A 34 -16.76 14.12 -19.69
C TYR A 34 -15.54 14.89 -20.21
N LYS A 35 -14.91 14.38 -21.27
CA LYS A 35 -13.90 15.15 -22.02
C LYS A 35 -14.56 15.75 -23.25
N HIS A 36 -14.76 17.07 -23.23
CA HIS A 36 -15.34 17.78 -24.36
C HIS A 36 -14.24 18.05 -25.40
N VAL A 37 -14.22 17.26 -26.47
CA VAL A 37 -13.46 17.53 -27.69
C VAL A 37 -14.45 17.42 -28.84
N GLY A 38 -14.62 18.50 -29.63
CA GLY A 38 -15.54 18.71 -30.76
C GLY A 38 -16.49 17.59 -31.22
N ASP A 39 -17.78 17.94 -31.37
CA ASP A 39 -18.93 17.30 -32.08
C ASP A 39 -19.11 15.77 -32.11
N VAL A 40 -18.26 14.97 -31.48
CA VAL A 40 -18.40 13.52 -31.38
C VAL A 40 -18.24 13.11 -29.92
N SER A 41 -19.38 12.87 -29.26
CA SER A 41 -19.44 12.30 -27.92
C SER A 41 -19.03 10.83 -27.95
N LEU A 42 -17.77 10.55 -27.63
CA LEU A 42 -17.28 9.20 -27.36
C LEU A 42 -17.26 8.97 -25.85
N SER A 43 -18.30 8.30 -25.34
CA SER A 43 -18.29 7.78 -23.96
C SER A 43 -17.38 6.55 -23.91
N LYS A 44 -16.13 6.74 -23.48
CA LYS A 44 -15.27 5.59 -23.13
C LYS A 44 -15.66 5.15 -21.72
N ILE A 45 -16.45 4.07 -21.63
CA ILE A 45 -16.67 3.36 -20.37
C ILE A 45 -15.40 2.58 -20.10
N GLU A 46 -14.42 3.20 -19.43
CA GLU A 46 -13.33 2.46 -18.83
C GLU A 46 -13.90 1.76 -17.60
N ARG A 47 -14.01 0.42 -17.67
CA ARG A 47 -14.03 -0.38 -16.46
C ARG A 47 -12.72 -0.08 -15.75
N ILE A 48 -12.80 0.66 -14.65
CA ILE A 48 -11.80 0.52 -13.60
C ILE A 48 -11.98 -0.92 -13.15
N SER A 49 -11.21 -1.83 -13.76
CA SER A 49 -10.80 -3.05 -13.08
C SER A 49 -10.38 -2.60 -11.70
N GLU A 50 -10.83 -3.29 -10.65
CA GLU A 50 -10.21 -3.16 -9.33
C GLU A 50 -8.71 -3.03 -9.58
N GLU A 51 -8.17 -1.82 -9.42
CA GLU A 51 -6.74 -1.64 -9.39
C GLU A 51 -6.39 -2.40 -8.14
N ASP A 52 -5.85 -3.61 -8.30
CA ASP A 52 -5.34 -4.41 -7.20
C ASP A 52 -4.52 -3.46 -6.33
N GLU A 53 -5.09 -3.05 -5.19
CA GLU A 53 -4.48 -2.04 -4.34
C GLU A 53 -3.17 -2.65 -3.87
N LYS A 54 -2.07 -2.21 -4.48
CA LYS A 54 -0.78 -2.80 -4.18
C LYS A 54 -0.53 -2.63 -2.68
N PRO A 55 -0.12 -3.71 -1.99
CA PRO A 55 0.09 -3.67 -0.55
C PRO A 55 1.11 -2.58 -0.21
N LEU A 56 0.81 -1.83 0.85
CA LEU A 56 1.66 -0.75 1.33
C LEU A 56 2.98 -1.32 1.85
N ARG A 57 4.09 -0.87 1.29
CA ARG A 57 5.43 -1.29 1.71
C ARG A 57 5.96 -0.42 2.83
N VAL A 58 6.28 -1.01 3.98
CA VAL A 58 6.73 -0.30 5.18
C VAL A 58 8.10 -0.82 5.64
N GLY A 59 9.08 0.07 5.68
CA GLY A 59 10.42 -0.25 6.20
C GLY A 59 10.54 0.10 7.68
N PHE A 60 10.84 -0.89 8.52
CA PHE A 60 11.18 -0.69 9.92
C PHE A 60 12.69 -0.55 10.06
N VAL A 61 13.13 0.65 10.40
CA VAL A 61 14.53 0.98 10.60
C VAL A 61 14.69 1.46 12.04
N GLY A 62 15.64 0.90 12.77
CA GLY A 62 15.92 1.41 14.10
C GLY A 62 17.33 1.18 14.52
N VAL A 63 17.74 2.01 15.47
CA VAL A 63 19.07 1.93 16.05
C VAL A 63 19.19 0.62 16.84
N GLU A 64 20.38 0.01 16.77
CA GLU A 64 20.70 -1.14 17.60
C GLU A 64 20.40 -0.83 19.08
N LYS A 65 19.73 -1.79 19.73
CA LYS A 65 19.34 -1.75 21.16
C LYS A 65 18.26 -0.74 21.55
N CYS A 66 17.45 -0.28 20.59
CA CYS A 66 16.25 0.50 20.87
C CYS A 66 14.94 -0.31 20.91
N GLY A 67 14.99 -1.64 21.05
CA GLY A 67 13.77 -2.45 21.06
C GLY A 67 13.19 -2.77 19.68
N THR A 68 14.01 -2.68 18.62
CA THR A 68 13.57 -3.00 17.24
C THR A 68 13.04 -4.43 17.08
N GLN A 69 13.58 -5.38 17.85
CA GLN A 69 13.09 -6.76 17.89
C GLN A 69 11.66 -6.84 18.45
N THR A 70 11.40 -6.18 19.57
CA THR A 70 10.09 -6.17 20.23
C THR A 70 9.03 -5.54 19.34
N LEU A 71 9.36 -4.41 18.68
CA LEU A 71 8.46 -3.78 17.72
C LEU A 71 8.13 -4.70 16.56
N PHE A 72 9.14 -5.41 16.04
CA PHE A 72 8.95 -6.39 14.96
C PHE A 72 8.03 -7.53 15.38
N GLU A 73 8.28 -8.14 16.54
CA GLU A 73 7.47 -9.25 17.07
C GLU A 73 6.03 -8.83 17.31
N PHE A 74 5.82 -7.64 17.87
CA PHE A 74 4.49 -7.07 18.06
C PHE A 74 3.76 -6.85 16.73
N THR A 75 4.43 -6.20 15.77
CA THR A 75 3.80 -5.85 14.50
C THR A 75 3.47 -7.10 13.67
N ARG A 76 4.28 -8.17 13.79
CA ARG A 76 4.05 -9.46 13.11
C ARG A 76 2.76 -10.16 13.55
N GLN A 77 2.20 -9.80 14.70
CA GLN A 77 0.92 -10.36 15.17
C GLN A 77 -0.28 -9.73 14.46
N HIS A 78 -0.11 -8.65 13.71
CA HIS A 78 -1.21 -7.97 13.05
C HIS A 78 -1.67 -8.75 11.80
N PRO A 79 -2.99 -9.07 11.66
CA PRO A 79 -3.48 -9.94 10.58
C PRO A 79 -3.25 -9.36 9.17
N ASP A 80 -3.34 -8.03 9.04
CA ASP A 80 -3.19 -7.36 7.74
C ASP A 80 -1.71 -7.09 7.34
N ILE A 81 -0.74 -7.46 8.18
CA ILE A 81 0.68 -7.17 7.96
C ILE A 81 1.45 -8.45 7.68
N TYR A 82 1.99 -8.57 6.48
CA TYR A 82 2.97 -9.59 6.16
C TYR A 82 4.37 -9.06 6.45
N PHE A 83 5.15 -9.82 7.22
CA PHE A 83 6.56 -9.53 7.42
C PHE A 83 7.42 -10.37 6.48
N LEU A 84 8.17 -9.69 5.63
CA LEU A 84 9.20 -10.33 4.82
C LEU A 84 10.29 -10.90 5.73
N THR A 85 10.41 -12.22 5.74
CA THR A 85 11.47 -12.94 6.44
C THR A 85 12.67 -13.08 5.51
N GLY A 86 13.77 -12.41 5.81
CA GLY A 86 15.03 -12.50 5.07
C GLY A 86 16.11 -11.65 5.74
N ASP A 87 17.35 -11.81 5.30
CA ASP A 87 18.46 -11.01 5.80
C ASP A 87 18.27 -9.53 5.49
N HIS A 88 19.10 -8.67 6.08
CA HIS A 88 19.06 -7.23 5.84
C HIS A 88 19.01 -6.88 4.34
N ILE A 89 17.90 -6.29 3.90
CA ILE A 89 17.65 -5.85 2.52
C ILE A 89 18.82 -5.02 1.96
N CYS A 90 19.35 -4.12 2.77
CA CYS A 90 20.50 -3.26 2.51
C CYS A 90 21.84 -4.02 2.44
N LYS A 91 21.93 -5.29 2.85
CA LYS A 91 23.12 -6.15 2.71
C LYS A 91 23.00 -7.18 1.58
N HIS A 92 21.82 -7.77 1.39
CA HIS A 92 21.63 -8.90 0.46
C HIS A 92 20.48 -8.64 -0.52
N THR A 93 20.68 -7.65 -1.39
CA THR A 93 19.67 -7.17 -2.36
C THR A 93 19.16 -8.26 -3.30
N SER A 94 20.01 -9.22 -3.67
CA SER A 94 19.67 -10.32 -4.60
C SER A 94 18.84 -11.44 -3.98
N SER A 95 18.74 -11.47 -2.64
CA SER A 95 18.05 -12.57 -1.92
C SER A 95 16.53 -12.38 -1.83
N PHE A 96 16.03 -11.16 -2.04
CA PHE A 96 14.60 -10.89 -1.95
C PHE A 96 13.94 -10.99 -3.31
N ARG A 97 13.11 -12.03 -3.47
CA ARG A 97 12.11 -12.06 -4.53
C ARG A 97 10.94 -11.16 -4.13
N ASP A 98 10.49 -10.35 -5.06
CA ASP A 98 9.31 -9.52 -4.88
C ASP A 98 8.06 -10.41 -4.91
N GLU A 99 7.67 -10.92 -3.75
CA GLU A 99 6.44 -11.71 -3.58
C GLU A 99 5.19 -10.84 -3.40
N THR A 100 5.33 -9.50 -3.50
CA THR A 100 4.23 -8.56 -3.23
C THR A 100 3.02 -8.78 -4.14
N THR A 101 3.24 -9.26 -5.37
CA THR A 101 2.18 -9.57 -6.34
C THR A 101 1.31 -10.75 -5.91
N ASN A 102 1.88 -11.77 -5.28
CA ASN A 102 1.11 -12.92 -4.79
C ASN A 102 0.42 -12.62 -3.45
N LEU A 103 0.97 -11.69 -2.67
CA LEU A 103 0.52 -11.33 -1.33
C LEU A 103 -0.50 -10.18 -1.31
N ALA A 104 -0.64 -9.46 -2.44
CA ALA A 104 -1.54 -8.31 -2.57
C ALA A 104 -3.00 -8.62 -2.20
N ASN A 105 -3.46 -9.84 -2.47
CA ASN A 105 -4.84 -10.24 -2.21
C ASN A 105 -5.09 -10.68 -0.76
N VAL A 106 -4.03 -10.83 0.05
CA VAL A 106 -4.12 -11.38 1.41
C VAL A 106 -3.75 -10.33 2.47
N TYR A 107 -2.77 -9.48 2.18
CA TYR A 107 -2.23 -8.52 3.13
C TYR A 107 -2.31 -7.10 2.58
N LYS A 108 -2.66 -6.15 3.46
CA LYS A 108 -2.69 -4.72 3.09
C LYS A 108 -1.32 -4.08 3.20
N VAL A 109 -0.45 -4.65 4.04
CA VAL A 109 0.86 -4.09 4.35
C VAL A 109 1.91 -5.17 4.24
N ILE A 110 3.00 -4.84 3.57
CA ILE A 110 4.22 -5.65 3.53
C ILE A 110 5.30 -4.88 4.28
N ALA A 111 5.68 -5.43 5.43
CA ALA A 111 6.66 -4.86 6.32
C ALA A 111 7.99 -5.59 6.18
N PHE A 112 9.09 -4.86 6.32
CA PHE A 112 10.42 -5.43 6.36
C PHE A 112 11.27 -4.75 7.41
N ARG A 113 12.18 -5.52 8.02
CA ARG A 113 13.10 -5.03 9.03
C ARG A 113 14.46 -4.80 8.40
N ASP A 114 15.00 -3.60 8.58
CA ASP A 114 16.39 -3.37 8.19
C ASP A 114 17.13 -2.34 9.05
N ASN A 115 17.70 -2.85 10.14
CA ASN A 115 18.59 -2.07 10.99
C ASN A 115 19.91 -1.70 10.31
N SER A 116 20.31 -2.40 9.24
CA SER A 116 21.56 -2.09 8.54
C SER A 116 21.45 -0.83 7.68
N CYS A 117 20.25 -0.50 7.20
CA CYS A 117 19.99 0.75 6.50
C CYS A 117 20.20 1.98 7.42
N TRP A 118 20.23 1.82 8.75
CA TRP A 118 20.64 2.90 9.65
C TRP A 118 22.06 3.37 9.36
N LYS A 119 22.97 2.45 9.01
CA LYS A 119 24.38 2.75 8.69
C LYS A 119 24.56 3.16 7.23
N ASN A 120 23.64 2.75 6.35
CA ASN A 120 23.65 3.11 4.93
C ASN A 120 22.22 3.40 4.41
N PRO A 121 21.69 4.60 4.63
CA PRO A 121 20.33 4.95 4.23
C PRO A 121 20.12 4.91 2.71
N ALA A 122 21.16 5.20 1.94
CA ALA A 122 21.12 5.20 0.48
C ALA A 122 20.80 3.82 -0.12
N ALA A 123 21.02 2.74 0.63
CA ALA A 123 20.66 1.39 0.20
C ALA A 123 19.12 1.16 0.13
N LEU A 124 18.31 2.03 0.74
CA LEU A 124 16.85 2.03 0.55
C LEU A 124 16.42 2.56 -0.82
N ASP A 125 17.21 3.44 -1.43
CA ASP A 125 16.91 4.02 -2.74
C ASP A 125 17.37 3.14 -3.90
N GLY A 126 18.40 2.32 -3.69
CA GLY A 126 18.93 1.40 -4.71
C GLY A 126 18.01 0.24 -5.08
N GLN A 127 16.90 0.06 -4.35
CA GLN A 127 15.97 -1.06 -4.57
C GLN A 127 14.62 -0.59 -5.11
N HIS A 128 14.50 -0.45 -6.43
CA HIS A 128 13.25 -0.03 -7.05
C HIS A 128 12.05 -0.95 -6.72
N ASN A 129 12.28 -2.26 -6.56
CA ASN A 129 11.22 -3.25 -6.31
C ASN A 129 10.84 -3.40 -4.84
N LEU A 130 11.69 -2.96 -3.90
CA LEU A 130 11.43 -3.09 -2.46
C LEU A 130 11.48 -1.74 -1.74
N ARG A 131 11.46 -0.65 -2.50
CA ARG A 131 11.50 0.70 -1.96
C ARG A 131 10.33 0.88 -0.99
N PRO A 132 10.59 1.20 0.30
CA PRO A 132 9.52 1.48 1.24
C PRO A 132 8.75 2.71 0.78
N GLN A 133 7.42 2.63 0.85
CA GLN A 133 6.55 3.80 0.68
C GLN A 133 6.45 4.58 2.00
N LYS A 134 6.56 3.89 3.14
CA LYS A 134 6.65 4.50 4.47
C LYS A 134 7.82 3.89 5.23
N ILE A 135 8.44 4.70 6.08
CA ILE A 135 9.53 4.26 6.95
C ILE A 135 9.11 4.54 8.40
N VAL A 136 9.20 3.52 9.24
CA VAL A 136 9.03 3.63 10.69
C VAL A 136 10.42 3.64 11.30
N LEU A 137 10.78 4.78 11.91
CA LEU A 137 12.06 4.96 12.58
C LEU A 137 11.90 4.74 14.09
N LEU A 138 12.64 3.76 14.63
CA LEU A 138 12.68 3.52 16.07
C LEU A 138 13.94 4.14 16.68
N LEU A 139 13.71 5.15 17.51
CA LEU A 139 14.71 5.84 18.31
C LEU A 139 14.46 5.56 19.79
N CYS A 140 15.50 5.64 20.59
CA CYS A 140 15.43 5.53 22.03
C CYS A 140 16.40 6.50 22.69
N ASP A 141 16.18 6.76 23.97
CA ASP A 141 17.07 7.59 24.77
C ASP A 141 18.50 6.99 24.77
N PRO A 142 19.53 7.82 24.51
CA PRO A 142 20.90 7.35 24.37
C PRO A 142 21.46 6.69 25.64
N VAL A 143 21.01 7.11 26.83
CA VAL A 143 21.46 6.53 28.11
C VAL A 143 20.97 5.09 28.23
N PHE A 144 19.67 4.86 28.00
CA PHE A 144 19.08 3.53 28.00
C PHE A 144 19.68 2.64 26.90
N ARG A 145 19.92 3.22 25.73
CA ARG A 145 20.58 2.52 24.63
C ARG A 145 21.99 2.06 25.00
N ALA A 146 22.79 2.94 25.58
CA ALA A 146 24.16 2.64 25.98
C ALA A 146 24.19 1.52 27.03
N PHE A 147 23.30 1.59 28.02
CA PHE A 147 23.15 0.54 29.01
C PHE A 147 22.75 -0.80 28.38
N SER A 148 21.74 -0.82 27.50
CA SER A 148 21.31 -2.04 26.80
C SER A 148 22.42 -2.62 25.89
N MET A 149 23.21 -1.76 25.23
CA MET A 149 24.38 -2.18 24.47
C MET A 149 25.46 -2.80 25.36
N TYR A 150 25.72 -2.21 26.53
CA TYR A 150 26.69 -2.73 27.48
C TYR A 150 26.27 -4.12 27.99
N MET A 151 25.04 -4.26 28.49
CA MET A 151 24.52 -5.54 28.99
C MET A 151 24.60 -6.63 27.92
N HIS A 152 24.21 -6.31 26.68
CA HIS A 152 24.31 -7.26 25.59
C HIS A 152 25.73 -7.74 25.29
N ARG A 153 26.75 -6.88 25.46
CA ARG A 153 28.15 -7.27 25.26
C ARG A 153 28.64 -8.17 26.38
N VAL A 154 28.20 -7.91 27.62
CA VAL A 154 28.50 -8.76 28.77
C VAL A 154 27.88 -10.15 28.57
N ASP A 155 26.63 -10.23 28.12
CA ASP A 155 25.97 -11.52 27.87
C ASP A 155 26.67 -12.37 26.77
N ILE A 156 27.24 -11.72 25.74
CA ILE A 156 27.94 -12.42 24.64
C ILE A 156 29.35 -12.85 25.06
N ASN A 157 30.03 -12.06 25.90
CA ASN A 157 31.39 -12.31 26.37
C ASN A 157 31.39 -12.38 27.91
N PRO A 158 30.87 -13.47 28.50
CA PRO A 158 30.75 -13.62 29.95
C PRO A 158 32.11 -13.72 30.66
#